data_AF-A0A8J8EXN8-F1
#
_entry.id   AF-A0A8J8EXN8-F1
#
_cell.length_a   1.000
_cell.length_b   1.000
_cell.length_c   1.000
_cell.angle_alpha   90.00
_cell.angle_beta   90.00
_cell.angle_gamma   90.00
#
_symmetry.space_group_name_H-M   'P 1'
#
loop_
_entity.id
_entity.type
_entity.pdbx_description
1 polymer ?
#
loop_
_entity_poly.entity_id
_entity_poly.type
_entity_poly.pdbx_seq_one_letter_code
_entity_poly.pdbx_strand_id
1 'polypeptide(L)'
;MDSLQRERLNRLVMDLTHRFSREDEKKIKDALLAMRRVMEIPIAYIAPSSRYHPVVVFKRRFGNVEKEAMVSLLELKVLNRYNMPGWRRSVEFRLDRDVVFIEHVGGVETLFIGEPGTLSRLRDALRRILEQMSFRPRSFVLFYNHIYMDFGNNRFINLELRGSDLTIRFVNLKPSEASRLLGKAIPYMDSTFGNKNADFYKLLFIYASETAGTFDWFFHRYVMPRLNPEQRSFLEDMHDYRNFIQLLYTQVSRINRDRLGDEVGIRVVRRSNPNRPLEIGIAFTNRGILIRRYPNTVTLSFMV
;
A
#
# COMPACT_ATOMS: atom_id res chain seq x y z
N MET A 1 -22.16 -11.67 -14.77
CA MET A 1 -22.78 -12.57 -13.76
C MET A 1 -23.77 -13.48 -14.47
N ASP A 2 -23.54 -14.79 -14.41
CA ASP A 2 -24.38 -15.83 -15.02
C ASP A 2 -25.77 -15.93 -14.33
N SER A 3 -26.77 -16.47 -15.03
CA SER A 3 -28.17 -16.56 -14.59
C SER A 3 -28.30 -17.32 -13.27
N LEU A 4 -27.59 -18.44 -13.13
CA LEU A 4 -27.56 -19.26 -11.91
C LEU A 4 -26.99 -18.50 -10.71
N GLN A 5 -25.96 -17.66 -10.92
CA GLN A 5 -25.39 -16.85 -9.84
C GLN A 5 -26.34 -15.74 -9.40
N ARG A 6 -27.11 -15.16 -10.33
CA ARG A 6 -28.14 -14.15 -9.99
C ARG A 6 -29.24 -14.76 -9.14
N GLU A 7 -29.69 -15.95 -9.50
CA GLU A 7 -30.70 -16.67 -8.72
C GLU A 7 -30.21 -17.01 -7.31
N ARG A 8 -28.99 -17.55 -7.17
CA ARG A 8 -28.37 -17.82 -5.87
C ARG A 8 -28.24 -16.55 -5.02
N LEU A 9 -27.81 -15.44 -5.62
CA LEU A 9 -27.72 -14.15 -4.93
C LEU A 9 -29.09 -13.69 -4.42
N ASN A 10 -30.14 -13.77 -5.25
CA ASN A 10 -31.49 -13.36 -4.84
C ASN A 10 -32.03 -14.22 -3.69
N ARG A 11 -31.84 -15.55 -3.75
CA ARG A 11 -32.22 -16.46 -2.65
C ARG A 11 -31.48 -16.12 -1.36
N LEU A 12 -30.17 -15.88 -1.43
CA LEU A 12 -29.37 -15.46 -0.28
C LEU A 12 -29.85 -14.13 0.32
N VAL A 13 -30.16 -13.14 -0.52
CA VAL A 13 -30.71 -11.85 -0.05
C VAL A 13 -32.02 -12.09 0.69
N MET A 14 -32.93 -12.91 0.14
CA MET A 14 -34.16 -13.29 0.84
C MET A 14 -33.89 -13.99 2.17
N ASP A 15 -32.96 -14.95 2.23
CA ASP A 15 -32.62 -15.63 3.49
C ASP A 15 -32.09 -14.66 4.56
N LEU A 16 -31.31 -13.66 4.14
CA LEU A 16 -30.75 -12.66 5.05
C LEU A 16 -31.80 -11.65 5.51
N THR A 17 -32.74 -11.23 4.66
CA THR A 17 -33.83 -10.31 5.08
C THR A 17 -34.77 -10.95 6.09
N HIS A 18 -35.02 -12.27 5.99
CA HIS A 18 -35.77 -13.01 7.02
C HIS A 18 -35.04 -13.06 8.38
N ARG A 19 -33.70 -13.06 8.37
CA ARG A 19 -32.88 -13.08 9.60
C ARG A 19 -32.74 -11.69 10.24
N PHE A 20 -32.65 -10.66 9.42
CA PHE A 20 -32.52 -9.26 9.81
C PHE A 20 -33.85 -8.52 9.66
N SER A 21 -33.95 -7.57 8.71
CA SER A 21 -35.16 -6.81 8.39
C SER A 21 -35.35 -6.73 6.87
N ARG A 22 -36.60 -6.56 6.42
CA ARG A 22 -36.91 -6.25 5.01
C ARG A 22 -36.33 -4.90 4.57
N GLU A 23 -36.19 -3.94 5.49
CA GLU A 23 -35.60 -2.63 5.21
C GLU A 23 -34.11 -2.74 4.82
N ASP A 24 -33.42 -3.80 5.23
CA ASP A 24 -32.00 -4.04 4.92
C ASP A 24 -31.77 -4.62 3.53
N GLU A 25 -32.82 -5.01 2.80
CA GLU A 25 -32.69 -5.78 1.56
C GLU A 25 -31.71 -5.14 0.56
N LYS A 26 -31.91 -3.85 0.28
CA LYS A 26 -31.06 -3.09 -0.63
C LYS A 26 -29.61 -3.06 -0.14
N LYS A 27 -29.41 -2.77 1.15
CA LYS A 27 -28.09 -2.66 1.76
C LYS A 27 -27.33 -3.98 1.77
N ILE A 28 -28.02 -5.09 2.07
CA ILE A 28 -27.47 -6.45 2.00
C ILE A 28 -27.04 -6.76 0.56
N LYS A 29 -27.92 -6.48 -0.42
CA LYS A 29 -27.64 -6.73 -1.83
C LYS A 29 -26.43 -5.93 -2.32
N ASP A 30 -26.37 -4.63 -2.01
CA ASP A 30 -25.27 -3.75 -2.38
C ASP A 30 -23.95 -4.21 -1.73
N ALA A 31 -23.99 -4.61 -0.44
CA ALA A 31 -22.85 -5.16 0.27
C ALA A 31 -22.35 -6.47 -0.36
N LEU A 32 -23.23 -7.41 -0.68
CA LEU A 32 -22.83 -8.67 -1.32
C LEU A 32 -22.17 -8.44 -2.68
N LEU A 33 -22.75 -7.56 -3.51
CA LEU A 33 -22.19 -7.22 -4.82
C LEU A 33 -20.82 -6.54 -4.69
N ALA A 34 -20.69 -5.59 -3.76
CA ALA A 34 -19.44 -4.88 -3.51
C ALA A 34 -18.34 -5.81 -2.97
N MET A 35 -18.67 -6.68 -2.02
CA MET A 35 -17.75 -7.67 -1.47
C MET A 35 -17.27 -8.67 -2.52
N ARG A 36 -18.14 -9.07 -3.46
CA ARG A 36 -17.73 -9.89 -4.60
C ARG A 36 -16.78 -9.15 -5.53
N ARG A 37 -17.03 -7.87 -5.81
CA ARG A 37 -16.10 -7.05 -6.61
C ARG A 37 -14.73 -6.91 -5.94
N VAL A 38 -14.68 -6.76 -4.62
CA VAL A 38 -13.42 -6.79 -3.85
C VAL A 38 -12.73 -8.16 -3.93
N MET A 39 -13.50 -9.25 -3.85
CA MET A 39 -13.00 -10.63 -3.92
C MET A 39 -12.31 -10.94 -5.25
N GLU A 40 -12.69 -10.26 -6.35
CA GLU A 40 -12.06 -10.40 -7.66
C GLU A 40 -10.67 -9.73 -7.74
N ILE A 41 -10.32 -8.86 -6.78
CA ILE A 41 -9.01 -8.23 -6.71
C ILE A 41 -8.02 -9.23 -6.08
N PRO A 42 -6.98 -9.71 -6.80
CA PRO A 42 -6.12 -10.81 -6.34
C PRO A 42 -5.40 -10.56 -5.00
N ILE A 43 -5.18 -9.29 -4.67
CA ILE A 43 -4.46 -8.85 -3.48
C ILE A 43 -5.37 -8.52 -2.30
N ALA A 44 -6.69 -8.55 -2.52
CA ALA A 44 -7.63 -8.22 -1.47
C ALA A 44 -7.54 -9.24 -0.34
N TYR A 45 -7.76 -8.76 0.87
CA TYR A 45 -7.79 -9.63 2.06
C TYR A 45 -8.77 -10.82 1.89
N ILE A 46 -9.91 -10.55 1.24
CA ILE A 46 -10.98 -11.53 0.96
C ILE A 46 -10.87 -12.17 -0.43
N ALA A 47 -9.76 -12.00 -1.15
CA ALA A 47 -9.54 -12.72 -2.40
C ALA A 47 -9.47 -14.24 -2.12
N PRO A 48 -10.12 -15.08 -2.94
CA PRO A 48 -10.11 -16.51 -2.73
C PRO A 48 -8.72 -17.05 -3.07
N SER A 49 -8.29 -18.06 -2.32
CA SER A 49 -7.06 -18.79 -2.62
C SER A 49 -7.27 -20.25 -2.26
N SER A 50 -6.38 -21.13 -2.71
CA SER A 50 -6.43 -22.56 -2.37
C SER A 50 -6.44 -22.84 -0.87
N ARG A 51 -6.04 -21.86 -0.02
CA ARG A 51 -5.95 -22.01 1.44
C ARG A 51 -7.10 -21.36 2.22
N TYR A 52 -7.92 -20.51 1.61
CA TYR A 52 -8.88 -19.70 2.37
C TYR A 52 -10.20 -19.49 1.65
N HIS A 53 -11.30 -19.67 2.39
CA HIS A 53 -12.66 -19.37 1.95
C HIS A 53 -13.11 -17.97 2.40
N PRO A 54 -13.54 -17.08 1.48
CA PRO A 54 -13.97 -15.74 1.84
C PRO A 54 -15.39 -15.73 2.41
N VAL A 55 -15.52 -15.15 3.60
CA VAL A 55 -16.76 -15.10 4.38
C VAL A 55 -17.07 -13.65 4.74
N VAL A 56 -18.34 -13.25 4.60
CA VAL A 56 -18.84 -11.99 5.18
C VAL A 56 -19.72 -12.33 6.37
N VAL A 57 -19.47 -11.65 7.49
CA VAL A 57 -20.27 -11.75 8.71
C VAL A 57 -21.15 -10.51 8.76
N PHE A 58 -22.41 -10.64 8.37
CA PHE A 58 -23.39 -9.57 8.53
C PHE A 58 -23.75 -9.46 10.00
N LYS A 59 -23.69 -8.26 10.56
CA LYS A 59 -24.11 -7.96 11.93
C LYS A 59 -25.12 -6.83 11.95
N ARG A 60 -26.11 -6.91 12.83
CA ARG A 60 -27.05 -5.82 13.12
C ARG A 60 -27.46 -5.85 14.58
N ARG A 61 -27.46 -4.69 15.23
CA ARG A 61 -27.97 -4.54 16.59
C ARG A 61 -29.47 -4.21 16.57
N PHE A 62 -30.23 -4.92 17.40
CA PHE A 62 -31.65 -4.72 17.66
C PHE A 62 -31.82 -4.46 19.15
N GLY A 63 -31.81 -3.18 19.55
CA GLY A 63 -31.75 -2.81 20.97
C GLY A 63 -30.49 -3.37 21.63
N ASN A 64 -30.65 -4.27 22.60
CA ASN A 64 -29.55 -4.90 23.34
C ASN A 64 -29.03 -6.21 22.72
N VAL A 65 -29.67 -6.72 21.65
CA VAL A 65 -29.29 -7.99 21.01
C VAL A 65 -28.56 -7.72 19.71
N GLU A 66 -27.38 -8.33 19.51
CA GLU A 66 -26.69 -8.33 18.22
C GLU A 66 -26.97 -9.65 17.50
N LYS A 67 -27.56 -9.57 16.31
CA LYS A 67 -27.73 -10.73 15.42
C LYS A 67 -26.58 -10.77 14.43
N GLU A 68 -26.12 -11.99 14.12
CA GLU A 68 -25.10 -12.25 13.12
C GLU A 68 -25.51 -13.33 12.12
N ALA A 69 -25.05 -13.19 10.89
CA ALA A 69 -25.18 -14.21 9.84
C ALA A 69 -23.90 -14.29 9.02
N MET A 70 -23.28 -15.47 9.00
CA MET A 70 -22.09 -15.72 8.19
C MET A 70 -22.48 -16.18 6.80
N VAL A 71 -21.82 -15.65 5.78
CA VAL A 71 -22.17 -15.86 4.38
C VAL A 71 -20.92 -16.20 3.58
N SER A 72 -20.98 -17.26 2.78
CA SER A 72 -19.94 -17.54 1.79
C SER A 72 -20.10 -16.63 0.58
N LEU A 73 -19.03 -15.90 0.21
CA LEU A 73 -19.01 -15.10 -1.02
C LEU A 73 -18.82 -15.95 -2.30
N LEU A 74 -18.25 -17.14 -2.17
CA LEU A 74 -18.06 -18.08 -3.29
C LEU A 74 -19.34 -18.83 -3.62
N GLU A 75 -20.00 -19.39 -2.60
CA GLU A 75 -21.16 -20.25 -2.77
C GLU A 75 -22.48 -19.48 -2.73
N LEU A 76 -22.46 -18.23 -2.25
CA LEU A 76 -23.64 -17.37 -2.04
C LEU A 76 -24.71 -18.07 -1.20
N LYS A 77 -24.29 -18.56 -0.02
CA LYS A 77 -25.17 -19.22 0.94
C LYS A 77 -24.85 -18.81 2.37
N VAL A 78 -25.85 -18.90 3.24
CA VAL A 78 -25.66 -18.73 4.68
C VAL A 78 -24.90 -19.95 5.24
N LEU A 79 -23.90 -19.67 6.05
CA LEU A 79 -23.09 -20.66 6.74
C LEU A 79 -23.63 -20.92 8.14
N ASN A 80 -23.60 -22.19 8.54
CA ASN A 80 -23.97 -22.72 9.85
C ASN A 80 -22.85 -23.62 10.36
N ARG A 81 -23.04 -24.23 11.54
CA ARG A 81 -22.01 -25.11 12.15
C ARG A 81 -21.63 -26.33 11.31
N TYR A 82 -22.51 -26.79 10.42
CA TYR A 82 -22.34 -28.03 9.64
C TYR A 82 -21.69 -27.81 8.28
N ASN A 83 -21.78 -26.60 7.72
CA ASN A 83 -21.23 -26.27 6.41
C ASN A 83 -20.13 -25.19 6.46
N MET A 84 -19.60 -24.94 7.66
CA MET A 84 -18.57 -23.93 7.88
C MET A 84 -17.21 -24.41 7.33
N PRO A 85 -16.54 -23.63 6.47
CA PRO A 85 -15.19 -23.95 6.01
C PRO A 85 -14.20 -23.91 7.18
N GLY A 86 -13.28 -24.88 7.22
CA GLY A 86 -12.23 -24.96 8.25
C GLY A 86 -11.27 -23.77 8.23
N TRP A 87 -10.83 -23.35 7.05
CA TRP A 87 -9.97 -22.18 6.85
C TRP A 87 -10.75 -21.06 6.17
N ARG A 88 -11.11 -20.02 6.93
CA ARG A 88 -11.90 -18.89 6.44
C ARG A 88 -11.23 -17.55 6.70
N ARG A 89 -11.44 -16.60 5.80
CA ARG A 89 -11.16 -15.18 6.03
C ARG A 89 -12.48 -14.46 6.11
N SER A 90 -12.82 -14.03 7.32
CA SER A 90 -14.05 -13.30 7.59
C SER A 90 -13.80 -11.80 7.55
N VAL A 91 -14.73 -11.07 6.93
CA VAL A 91 -14.90 -9.63 7.11
C VAL A 91 -16.26 -9.36 7.70
N GLU A 92 -16.31 -8.48 8.70
CA GLU A 92 -17.56 -8.05 9.31
C GLU A 92 -18.16 -6.92 8.50
N PHE A 93 -19.47 -6.98 8.24
CA PHE A 93 -20.23 -5.88 7.66
C PHE A 93 -21.42 -5.55 8.56
N ARG A 94 -21.39 -4.36 9.14
CA ARG A 94 -22.41 -3.89 10.08
C ARG A 94 -23.54 -3.19 9.35
N LEU A 95 -24.72 -3.80 9.29
CA LEU A 95 -25.90 -3.25 8.61
C LEU A 95 -26.39 -1.93 9.23
N ASP A 96 -26.07 -1.65 10.49
CA ASP A 96 -26.40 -0.41 11.20
C ASP A 96 -25.39 0.72 10.99
N ARG A 97 -24.14 0.41 10.61
CA ARG A 97 -23.02 1.38 10.60
C ARG A 97 -22.34 1.52 9.24
N ASP A 98 -22.03 0.41 8.59
CA ASP A 98 -21.23 0.42 7.36
C ASP A 98 -22.06 0.84 6.16
N VAL A 99 -21.43 1.43 5.16
CA VAL A 99 -22.08 1.85 3.91
C VAL A 99 -21.32 1.33 2.72
N VAL A 100 -22.04 1.24 1.59
CA VAL A 100 -21.50 0.88 0.29
C VAL A 100 -22.01 1.88 -0.71
N PHE A 101 -21.11 2.50 -1.46
CA PHE A 101 -21.47 3.42 -2.53
C PHE A 101 -20.35 3.54 -3.55
N ILE A 102 -20.68 4.03 -4.74
CA ILE A 102 -19.73 4.30 -5.82
C ILE A 102 -19.72 5.81 -6.05
N GLU A 103 -18.54 6.40 -6.14
CA GLU A 103 -18.32 7.83 -6.41
C GLU A 103 -17.14 7.98 -7.37
N HIS A 104 -17.00 9.14 -8.00
CA HIS A 104 -15.81 9.50 -8.78
C HIS A 104 -14.89 10.40 -7.94
N VAL A 105 -13.72 9.89 -7.56
CA VAL A 105 -12.71 10.66 -6.82
C VAL A 105 -11.60 11.04 -7.80
N GLY A 106 -11.37 12.34 -8.00
CA GLY A 106 -10.34 12.79 -8.94
C GLY A 106 -10.55 12.27 -10.37
N GLY A 107 -11.81 12.04 -10.77
CA GLY A 107 -12.18 11.47 -12.08
C GLY A 107 -12.00 9.96 -12.21
N VAL A 108 -11.74 9.23 -11.13
CA VAL A 108 -11.63 7.76 -11.13
C VAL A 108 -12.80 7.13 -10.38
N GLU A 109 -13.46 6.16 -11.00
CA GLU A 109 -14.53 5.38 -10.34
C GLU A 109 -13.97 4.67 -9.11
N THR A 110 -14.58 4.93 -7.96
CA THR A 110 -14.15 4.43 -6.66
C THR A 110 -15.32 3.76 -5.95
N LEU A 111 -15.14 2.48 -5.61
CA LEU A 111 -16.06 1.76 -4.74
C LEU A 111 -15.65 1.96 -3.28
N PHE A 112 -16.57 2.43 -2.45
CA PHE A 112 -16.37 2.63 -1.01
C PHE A 112 -17.15 1.59 -0.22
N ILE A 113 -16.49 0.97 0.77
CA ILE A 113 -17.07 0.01 1.70
C ILE A 113 -16.50 0.25 3.08
N GLY A 114 -17.35 0.51 4.07
CA GLY A 114 -16.97 0.65 5.48
C GLY A 114 -17.72 1.75 6.20
N GLU A 115 -17.15 2.25 7.30
CA GLU A 115 -17.80 3.28 8.13
C GLU A 115 -17.73 4.69 7.48
N PRO A 116 -18.85 5.42 7.37
CA PRO A 116 -18.91 6.74 6.73
C PRO A 116 -17.84 7.76 7.18
N GLY A 117 -17.62 7.89 8.50
CA GLY A 117 -16.65 8.85 9.04
C GLY A 117 -15.20 8.51 8.70
N THR A 118 -14.88 7.22 8.59
CA THR A 118 -13.55 6.78 8.16
C THR A 118 -13.39 6.92 6.65
N LEU A 119 -14.42 6.56 5.87
CA LEU A 119 -14.42 6.71 4.41
C LEU A 119 -14.25 8.16 3.99
N SER A 120 -14.93 9.11 4.64
CA SER A 120 -14.83 10.54 4.33
C SER A 120 -13.40 11.07 4.51
N ARG A 121 -12.75 10.75 5.63
CA ARG A 121 -11.36 11.14 5.89
C ARG A 121 -10.38 10.56 4.87
N LEU A 122 -10.56 9.27 4.55
CA LEU A 122 -9.71 8.60 3.58
C LEU A 122 -9.93 9.13 2.15
N ARG A 123 -11.16 9.50 1.79
CA ARG A 123 -11.47 10.10 0.50
C ARG A 123 -10.67 11.38 0.24
N ASP A 124 -10.54 12.26 1.25
CA ASP A 124 -9.80 13.51 1.10
C ASP A 124 -8.29 13.27 0.93
N ALA A 125 -7.73 12.33 1.70
CA ALA A 125 -6.34 11.91 1.57
C ALA A 125 -6.09 11.28 0.19
N LEU A 126 -7.00 10.42 -0.26
CA LEU A 126 -6.95 9.80 -1.59
C LEU A 126 -6.99 10.85 -2.68
N ARG A 127 -7.92 11.82 -2.63
CA ARG A 127 -8.00 12.87 -3.64
C ARG A 127 -6.66 13.59 -3.82
N ARG A 128 -6.00 13.95 -2.72
CA ARG A 128 -4.66 14.59 -2.76
C ARG A 128 -3.58 13.66 -3.30
N ILE A 129 -3.61 12.37 -2.97
CA ILE A 129 -2.71 11.37 -3.58
C ILE A 129 -2.92 11.36 -5.09
N LEU A 130 -4.16 11.25 -5.59
CA LEU A 130 -4.48 11.21 -7.02
C LEU A 130 -4.04 12.45 -7.79
N GLU A 131 -4.20 13.63 -7.19
CA GLU A 131 -3.76 14.89 -7.77
C GLU A 131 -2.25 14.96 -7.97
N GLN A 132 -1.47 14.28 -7.12
CA GLN A 132 0.00 14.25 -7.18
C GLN A 132 0.55 13.07 -8.00
N MET A 133 -0.31 12.13 -8.42
CA MET A 133 0.11 10.99 -9.22
C MET A 133 0.41 11.40 -10.66
N SER A 134 1.44 10.77 -11.24
CA SER A 134 1.77 10.94 -12.66
C SER A 134 0.77 10.22 -13.56
N PHE A 135 0.28 9.05 -13.12
CA PHE A 135 -0.71 8.26 -13.85
C PHE A 135 -1.85 7.86 -12.92
N ARG A 136 -3.08 8.15 -13.33
CA ARG A 136 -4.27 7.71 -12.61
C ARG A 136 -4.53 6.23 -12.90
N PRO A 137 -4.92 5.43 -11.89
CA PRO A 137 -5.37 4.07 -12.15
C PRO A 137 -6.76 4.09 -12.78
N ARG A 138 -7.14 2.93 -13.31
CA ARG A 138 -8.42 2.71 -13.99
C ARG A 138 -9.59 2.69 -13.01
N SER A 139 -9.38 2.11 -11.84
CA SER A 139 -10.37 2.04 -10.78
C SER A 139 -9.71 1.98 -9.41
N PHE A 140 -10.49 2.36 -8.39
CA PHE A 140 -10.13 2.22 -6.98
C PHE A 140 -11.19 1.46 -6.22
N VAL A 141 -10.73 0.70 -5.22
CA VAL A 141 -11.61 0.14 -4.21
C VAL A 141 -11.08 0.49 -2.83
N LEU A 142 -11.86 1.27 -2.09
CA LEU A 142 -11.63 1.57 -0.69
C LEU A 142 -12.44 0.58 0.14
N PHE A 143 -11.73 -0.37 0.74
CA PHE A 143 -12.28 -1.43 1.55
C PHE A 143 -11.82 -1.28 3.00
N TYR A 144 -12.65 -0.63 3.81
CA TYR A 144 -12.33 -0.18 5.17
C TYR A 144 -11.07 0.68 5.22
N ASN A 145 -9.94 0.08 5.55
CA ASN A 145 -8.66 0.74 5.70
C ASN A 145 -7.66 0.32 4.61
N HIS A 146 -8.10 -0.50 3.65
CA HIS A 146 -7.35 -0.90 2.47
C HIS A 146 -7.80 -0.09 1.26
N ILE A 147 -6.85 0.30 0.44
CA ILE A 147 -7.03 1.00 -0.83
C ILE A 147 -6.37 0.15 -1.90
N TYR A 148 -7.18 -0.39 -2.78
CA TYR A 148 -6.72 -1.15 -3.93
C TYR A 148 -6.78 -0.25 -5.17
N MET A 149 -5.64 -0.08 -5.83
CA MET A 149 -5.48 0.71 -7.05
C MET A 149 -5.21 -0.23 -8.24
N ASP A 150 -6.04 -0.17 -9.28
CA ASP A 150 -5.90 -1.01 -10.48
C ASP A 150 -5.31 -0.24 -11.67
N PHE A 151 -4.13 -0.65 -12.13
CA PHE A 151 -3.46 -0.06 -13.30
C PHE A 151 -3.62 -0.90 -14.57
N GLY A 152 -4.52 -1.89 -14.56
CA GLY A 152 -4.75 -2.84 -15.65
C GLY A 152 -3.64 -3.88 -15.78
N ASN A 153 -3.90 -4.90 -16.59
CA ASN A 153 -2.98 -6.02 -16.84
C ASN A 153 -2.53 -6.73 -15.55
N ASN A 154 -3.44 -6.89 -14.59
CA ASN A 154 -3.20 -7.54 -13.30
C ASN A 154 -2.14 -6.82 -12.42
N ARG A 155 -1.92 -5.52 -12.65
CA ARG A 155 -0.98 -4.67 -11.89
C ARG A 155 -1.73 -3.87 -10.83
N PHE A 156 -1.36 -4.07 -9.58
CA PHE A 156 -2.03 -3.43 -8.44
C PHE A 156 -1.06 -2.78 -7.47
N ILE A 157 -1.53 -1.69 -6.86
CA ILE A 157 -0.93 -1.11 -5.66
C ILE A 157 -1.95 -1.22 -4.52
N ASN A 158 -1.53 -1.78 -3.39
CA ASN A 158 -2.30 -1.78 -2.15
C ASN A 158 -1.72 -0.72 -1.21
N LEU A 159 -2.55 0.19 -0.74
CA LEU A 159 -2.23 0.99 0.44
C LEU A 159 -3.09 0.51 1.61
N GLU A 160 -2.46 0.22 2.73
CA GLU A 160 -3.16 -0.08 3.97
C GLU A 160 -2.83 1.01 4.98
N LEU A 161 -3.88 1.65 5.50
CA LEU A 161 -3.79 2.75 6.43
C LEU A 161 -4.22 2.29 7.83
N ARG A 162 -3.40 2.55 8.84
CA ARG A 162 -3.74 2.24 10.24
C ARG A 162 -3.35 3.43 11.10
N GLY A 163 -4.30 4.31 11.39
CA GLY A 163 -4.00 5.58 12.04
C GLY A 163 -3.10 6.43 11.13
N SER A 164 -1.89 6.74 11.60
CA SER A 164 -0.86 7.45 10.82
C SER A 164 0.09 6.52 10.06
N ASP A 165 -0.03 5.21 10.21
CA ASP A 165 0.84 4.23 9.55
C ASP A 165 0.34 3.92 8.13
N LEU A 166 1.29 3.86 7.19
CA LEU A 166 1.05 3.50 5.79
C LEU A 166 1.86 2.26 5.42
N THR A 167 1.18 1.22 4.95
CA THR A 167 1.83 0.05 4.33
C THR A 167 1.53 0.04 2.85
N ILE A 168 2.57 0.00 2.02
CA ILE A 168 2.44 -0.17 0.57
C ILE A 168 2.82 -1.59 0.15
N ARG A 169 2.05 -2.19 -0.75
CA ARG A 169 2.39 -3.46 -1.40
C ARG A 169 2.13 -3.37 -2.90
N PHE A 170 3.03 -3.96 -3.67
CA PHE A 170 2.97 -4.01 -5.14
C PHE A 170 2.66 -5.43 -5.60
N VAL A 171 1.82 -5.59 -6.61
CA VAL A 171 1.57 -6.90 -7.24
C VAL A 171 1.65 -6.81 -8.75
N ASN A 172 2.46 -7.72 -9.30
CA ASN A 172 2.89 -7.76 -10.70
C ASN A 172 3.41 -6.41 -11.21
N LEU A 173 3.95 -5.59 -10.31
CA LEU A 173 4.41 -4.25 -10.59
C LEU A 173 5.83 -4.12 -10.06
N LYS A 174 6.75 -3.70 -10.94
CA LYS A 174 8.15 -3.50 -10.55
C LYS A 174 8.28 -2.18 -9.76
N PRO A 175 9.21 -2.08 -8.80
CA PRO A 175 9.41 -0.84 -8.03
C PRO A 175 9.66 0.41 -8.88
N SER A 176 10.43 0.31 -9.98
CA SER A 176 10.65 1.45 -10.90
C SER A 176 9.40 1.86 -11.67
N GLU A 177 8.49 0.92 -11.94
CA GLU A 177 7.20 1.20 -12.57
C GLU A 177 6.25 1.84 -11.57
N ALA A 178 6.19 1.33 -10.34
CA ALA A 178 5.44 1.93 -9.24
C ALA A 178 5.87 3.38 -8.98
N SER A 179 7.19 3.66 -9.01
CA SER A 179 7.75 5.00 -8.87
C SER A 179 7.19 5.95 -9.93
N ARG A 180 7.22 5.52 -11.20
CA ARG A 180 6.70 6.30 -12.33
C ARG A 180 5.19 6.52 -12.29
N LEU A 181 4.42 5.53 -11.82
CA LEU A 181 2.96 5.67 -11.69
C LEU A 181 2.59 6.67 -10.60
N LEU A 182 3.23 6.56 -9.43
CA LEU A 182 2.92 7.37 -8.25
C LEU A 182 3.53 8.77 -8.30
N GLY A 183 4.73 8.94 -8.87
CA GLY A 183 5.37 10.24 -9.04
C GLY A 183 5.42 11.07 -7.76
N LYS A 184 4.92 12.33 -7.83
CA LYS A 184 4.92 13.26 -6.68
C LYS A 184 4.01 12.82 -5.53
N ALA A 185 3.15 11.83 -5.73
CA ALA A 185 2.40 11.25 -4.63
C ALA A 185 3.32 10.58 -3.58
N ILE A 186 4.51 10.12 -3.98
CA ILE A 186 5.47 9.47 -3.08
C ILE A 186 5.96 10.42 -1.99
N PRO A 187 6.58 11.59 -2.30
CA PRO A 187 6.97 12.55 -1.27
C PRO A 187 5.78 13.14 -0.50
N TYR A 188 4.60 13.26 -1.13
CA TYR A 188 3.37 13.66 -0.43
C TYR A 188 2.92 12.62 0.62
N MET A 189 2.92 11.34 0.28
CA MET A 189 2.65 10.26 1.23
C MET A 189 3.70 10.22 2.34
N ASP A 190 4.96 10.50 2.01
CA ASP A 190 6.00 10.58 3.03
C ASP A 190 5.77 11.71 4.03
N SER A 191 5.33 12.90 3.59
CA SER A 191 5.05 14.01 4.52
C SER A 191 3.74 13.83 5.30
N THR A 192 2.76 13.14 4.72
CA THR A 192 1.41 13.02 5.28
C THR A 192 1.32 11.91 6.33
N PHE A 193 1.98 10.78 6.10
CA PHE A 193 1.92 9.63 7.00
C PHE A 193 3.13 9.59 7.94
N GLY A 194 2.97 9.02 9.13
CA GLY A 194 4.04 8.91 10.12
C GLY A 194 5.00 7.78 9.76
N ASN A 195 4.62 6.56 10.13
CA ASN A 195 5.42 5.36 9.88
C ASN A 195 5.06 4.73 8.54
N LYS A 196 6.05 4.13 7.88
CA LYS A 196 5.86 3.37 6.65
C LYS A 196 6.63 2.06 6.68
N ASN A 197 6.20 1.07 5.88
CA ASN A 197 6.93 -0.19 5.74
C ASN A 197 8.20 -0.04 4.89
N ALA A 198 9.09 -1.04 4.95
CA ALA A 198 10.34 -1.04 4.18
C ALA A 198 10.13 -0.83 2.67
N ASP A 199 9.07 -1.40 2.08
CA ASP A 199 8.77 -1.25 0.65
C ASP A 199 8.48 0.20 0.25
N PHE A 200 7.88 0.98 1.15
CA PHE A 200 7.68 2.41 0.92
C PHE A 200 9.02 3.15 0.88
N TYR A 201 9.93 2.89 1.82
CA TYR A 201 11.22 3.57 1.83
C TYR A 201 12.12 3.17 0.66
N LYS A 202 12.02 1.92 0.19
CA LYS A 202 12.63 1.50 -1.09
C LYS A 202 12.06 2.28 -2.26
N LEU A 203 10.73 2.37 -2.35
CA LEU A 203 10.05 3.15 -3.39
C LEU A 203 10.49 4.62 -3.34
N LEU A 204 10.59 5.20 -2.13
CA LEU A 204 11.04 6.57 -1.92
C LEU A 204 12.47 6.80 -2.40
N PHE A 205 13.38 5.86 -2.12
CA PHE A 205 14.75 5.92 -2.63
C PHE A 205 14.80 5.81 -4.16
N ILE A 206 14.00 4.91 -4.74
CA ILE A 206 13.89 4.73 -6.18
C ILE A 206 13.42 6.02 -6.85
N TYR A 207 12.36 6.65 -6.32
CA TYR A 207 11.88 7.96 -6.75
C TYR A 207 12.98 9.02 -6.62
N ALA A 208 13.65 9.07 -5.47
CA ALA A 208 14.73 10.01 -5.23
C ALA A 208 15.89 9.86 -6.25
N SER A 209 16.18 8.62 -6.67
CA SER A 209 17.23 8.32 -7.65
C SER A 209 16.89 8.69 -9.11
N GLU A 210 15.68 9.22 -9.39
CA GLU A 210 15.28 9.59 -10.75
C GLU A 210 15.95 10.87 -11.26
N THR A 211 16.19 11.84 -10.38
CA THR A 211 16.83 13.12 -10.73
C THR A 211 17.83 13.56 -9.67
N ALA A 212 18.80 14.40 -10.06
CA ALA A 212 19.77 14.95 -9.12
C ALA A 212 19.09 15.75 -7.99
N GLY A 213 18.06 16.56 -8.31
CA GLY A 213 17.35 17.36 -7.31
C GLY A 213 16.55 16.54 -6.30
N THR A 214 15.87 15.48 -6.75
CA THR A 214 15.16 14.57 -5.84
C THR A 214 16.12 13.76 -4.97
N PHE A 215 17.29 13.41 -5.50
CA PHE A 215 18.33 12.71 -4.76
C PHE A 215 18.97 13.61 -3.70
N ASP A 216 19.27 14.86 -4.05
CA ASP A 216 19.77 15.88 -3.12
C ASP A 216 18.82 16.05 -1.92
N TRP A 217 17.52 16.25 -2.19
CA TRP A 217 16.48 16.31 -1.15
C TRP A 217 16.48 15.08 -0.25
N PHE A 218 16.54 13.88 -0.84
CA PHE A 218 16.55 12.63 -0.09
C PHE A 218 17.81 12.52 0.78
N PHE A 219 18.98 12.86 0.23
CA PHE A 219 20.24 12.79 0.93
C PHE A 219 20.22 13.72 2.14
N HIS A 220 19.79 14.97 1.96
CA HIS A 220 19.70 15.94 3.04
C HIS A 220 18.67 15.59 4.11
N ARG A 221 17.54 14.97 3.72
CA ARG A 221 16.46 14.63 4.66
C ARG A 221 16.72 13.32 5.43
N TYR A 222 17.28 12.31 4.77
CA TYR A 222 17.38 10.97 5.33
C TYR A 222 18.80 10.56 5.69
N VAL A 223 19.78 10.92 4.85
CA VAL A 223 21.16 10.45 4.98
C VAL A 223 21.96 11.39 5.89
N MET A 224 22.13 12.65 5.50
CA MET A 224 22.98 13.65 6.15
C MET A 224 22.76 13.77 7.68
N PRO A 225 21.51 13.85 8.20
CA PRO A 225 21.28 14.01 9.63
C PRO A 225 21.73 12.79 10.46
N ARG A 226 21.81 11.61 9.83
CA ARG A 226 22.08 10.33 10.47
C ARG A 226 23.50 9.81 10.21
N LEU A 227 24.33 10.58 9.51
CA LEU A 227 25.74 10.27 9.33
C LEU A 227 26.47 10.33 10.68
N ASN A 228 27.38 9.39 10.89
CA ASN A 228 28.26 9.38 12.04
C ASN A 228 29.39 10.44 11.89
N PRO A 229 30.16 10.76 12.97
CA PRO A 229 31.19 11.80 12.92
C PRO A 229 32.26 11.59 11.84
N GLU A 230 32.69 10.36 11.58
CA GLU A 230 33.69 10.08 10.54
C GLU A 230 33.14 10.32 9.14
N GLN A 231 31.89 9.91 8.89
CA GLN A 231 31.21 10.14 7.63
C GLN A 231 30.99 11.64 7.40
N ARG A 232 30.66 12.40 8.44
CA ARG A 232 30.51 13.86 8.35
C ARG A 232 31.84 14.54 8.08
N SER A 233 32.89 14.20 8.85
CA SER A 233 34.24 14.72 8.62
C SER A 233 34.72 14.43 7.20
N PHE A 234 34.40 13.24 6.65
CA PHE A 234 34.72 12.96 5.24
C PHE A 234 34.04 13.94 4.27
N LEU A 235 32.76 14.24 4.49
CA LEU A 235 32.02 15.15 3.61
C LEU A 235 32.47 16.60 3.77
N GLU A 236 32.90 17.00 4.98
CA GLU A 236 33.49 18.31 5.27
C GLU A 236 34.87 18.47 4.63
N ASP A 237 35.69 17.41 4.63
CA ASP A 237 36.99 17.37 3.94
C ASP A 237 36.84 17.57 2.42
N MET A 238 35.69 17.15 1.85
CA MET A 238 35.39 17.42 0.45
C MET A 238 35.00 18.89 0.29
N HIS A 239 36.00 19.73 -0.02
CA HIS A 239 35.86 21.17 -0.30
C HIS A 239 34.71 21.53 -1.26
N ASP A 240 34.24 20.58 -2.09
CA ASP A 240 33.02 20.73 -2.90
C ASP A 240 32.03 19.57 -2.67
N TYR A 241 31.23 19.73 -1.62
CA TYR A 241 30.15 18.83 -1.25
C TYR A 241 29.08 18.67 -2.35
N ARG A 242 28.79 19.73 -3.13
CA ARG A 242 27.80 19.66 -4.21
C ARG A 242 28.28 18.74 -5.33
N ASN A 243 29.56 18.83 -5.69
CA ASN A 243 30.17 17.91 -6.64
C ASN A 243 30.16 16.47 -6.11
N PHE A 244 30.37 16.25 -4.82
CA PHE A 244 30.25 14.92 -4.22
C PHE A 244 28.84 14.32 -4.37
N ILE A 245 27.78 15.06 -4.02
CA ILE A 245 26.41 14.57 -4.21
C ILE A 245 26.15 14.25 -5.68
N GLN A 246 26.59 15.12 -6.60
CA GLN A 246 26.40 14.92 -8.03
C GLN A 246 27.10 13.65 -8.53
N LEU A 247 28.32 13.38 -8.06
CA LEU A 247 29.04 12.14 -8.34
C LEU A 247 28.32 10.93 -7.76
N LEU A 248 27.86 11.02 -6.51
CA LEU A 248 27.12 9.95 -5.86
C LEU A 248 25.82 9.65 -6.61
N TYR A 249 25.06 10.67 -7.00
CA TYR A 249 23.87 10.54 -7.84
C TYR A 249 24.16 9.85 -9.17
N THR A 250 25.28 10.18 -9.81
CA THR A 250 25.70 9.54 -11.07
C THR A 250 25.91 8.04 -10.91
N GLN A 251 26.33 7.58 -9.73
CA GLN A 251 26.45 6.16 -9.42
C GLN A 251 25.10 5.55 -9.02
N VAL A 252 24.33 6.22 -8.17
CA VAL A 252 23.02 5.78 -7.69
C VAL A 252 22.01 5.62 -8.82
N SER A 253 21.99 6.56 -9.78
CA SER A 253 21.08 6.54 -10.92
C SER A 253 21.25 5.30 -11.81
N ARG A 254 22.42 4.64 -11.77
CA ARG A 254 22.78 3.42 -12.51
C ARG A 254 22.42 2.12 -11.80
N ILE A 255 22.01 2.15 -10.53
CA ILE A 255 21.58 0.95 -9.80
C ILE A 255 20.36 0.32 -10.48
N ASN A 256 20.30 -1.01 -10.51
CA ASN A 256 19.09 -1.71 -10.90
C ASN A 256 18.00 -1.54 -9.83
N ARG A 257 17.11 -0.57 -10.06
CA ARG A 257 16.02 -0.17 -9.15
C ARG A 257 15.00 -1.28 -8.88
N ASP A 258 14.87 -2.25 -9.79
CA ASP A 258 13.88 -3.33 -9.67
C ASP A 258 14.37 -4.49 -8.79
N ARG A 259 15.67 -4.54 -8.47
CA ARG A 259 16.31 -5.57 -7.65
C ARG A 259 16.93 -5.00 -6.37
N LEU A 260 16.40 -3.88 -5.90
CA LEU A 260 16.89 -3.24 -4.69
C LEU A 260 16.61 -4.13 -3.46
N GLY A 261 17.67 -4.46 -2.72
CA GLY A 261 17.55 -5.18 -1.46
C GLY A 261 17.03 -4.29 -0.32
N ASP A 262 17.12 -4.79 0.92
CA ASP A 262 16.78 -4.02 2.12
C ASP A 262 17.87 -3.00 2.52
N GLU A 263 18.98 -2.96 1.80
CA GLU A 263 20.09 -2.04 2.04
C GLU A 263 20.75 -1.62 0.71
N VAL A 264 21.17 -0.35 0.64
CA VAL A 264 22.08 0.17 -0.38
C VAL A 264 23.39 0.53 0.29
N GLY A 265 24.44 -0.24 -0.01
CA GLY A 265 25.79 0.07 0.46
C GLY A 265 26.56 0.91 -0.53
N ILE A 266 27.11 2.02 -0.07
CA ILE A 266 27.94 2.94 -0.84
C ILE A 266 29.35 2.88 -0.25
N ARG A 267 30.33 2.57 -1.08
CA ARG A 267 31.76 2.64 -0.76
C ARG A 267 32.43 3.71 -1.62
N VAL A 268 33.14 4.63 -0.98
CA VAL A 268 33.82 5.74 -1.61
C VAL A 268 35.30 5.68 -1.23
N VAL A 269 36.16 5.34 -2.20
CA VAL A 269 37.60 5.20 -1.99
C VAL A 269 38.29 6.54 -2.27
N ARG A 270 39.09 7.03 -1.31
CA ARG A 270 39.90 8.25 -1.51
C ARG A 270 41.13 7.93 -2.34
N ARG A 271 41.43 8.72 -3.38
CA ARG A 271 42.71 8.61 -4.11
C ARG A 271 43.92 8.85 -3.21
N SER A 272 43.82 9.82 -2.31
CA SER A 272 44.90 10.20 -1.39
C SER A 272 45.15 9.20 -0.26
N ASN A 273 44.13 8.41 0.12
CA ASN A 273 44.25 7.38 1.14
C ASN A 273 43.29 6.21 0.86
N PRO A 274 43.67 5.27 -0.03
CA PRO A 274 42.82 4.15 -0.43
C PRO A 274 42.48 3.19 0.73
N ASN A 275 43.30 3.17 1.78
CA ASN A 275 43.14 2.26 2.92
C ASN A 275 42.04 2.67 3.89
N ARG A 276 41.47 3.88 3.74
CA ARG A 276 40.38 4.38 4.58
C ARG A 276 39.20 4.88 3.72
N PRO A 277 38.45 3.96 3.07
CA PRO A 277 37.27 4.33 2.31
C PRO A 277 36.17 4.86 3.24
N LEU A 278 35.34 5.75 2.71
CA LEU A 278 34.05 6.08 3.33
C LEU A 278 33.04 5.01 2.94
N GLU A 279 32.32 4.51 3.93
CA GLU A 279 31.24 3.56 3.71
C GLU A 279 29.95 4.11 4.31
N ILE A 280 28.84 3.93 3.60
CA ILE A 280 27.49 4.34 4.02
C ILE A 280 26.54 3.21 3.66
N GLY A 281 25.89 2.60 4.66
CA GLY A 281 24.78 1.66 4.44
C GLY A 281 23.45 2.36 4.63
N ILE A 282 22.63 2.46 3.58
CA ILE A 282 21.25 2.98 3.65
C ILE A 282 20.30 1.78 3.78
N ALA A 283 19.87 1.47 5.00
CA ALA A 283 18.99 0.34 5.29
C ALA A 283 17.51 0.78 5.37
N PHE A 284 16.64 0.07 4.65
CA PHE A 284 15.19 0.31 4.64
C PHE A 284 14.50 -0.59 5.66
N THR A 285 13.81 0.00 6.63
CA THR A 285 13.15 -0.73 7.72
C THR A 285 11.68 -0.36 7.83
N ASN A 286 10.91 -1.14 8.58
CA ASN A 286 9.50 -0.81 8.89
C ASN A 286 9.32 0.41 9.82
N ARG A 287 10.42 1.07 10.23
CA ARG A 287 10.41 2.25 11.10
C ARG A 287 11.17 3.44 10.52
N GLY A 288 11.62 3.35 9.27
CA GLY A 288 12.42 4.42 8.67
C GLY A 288 13.63 3.94 7.89
N ILE A 289 14.42 4.92 7.46
CA ILE A 289 15.74 4.72 6.87
C ILE A 289 16.79 4.82 7.98
N LEU A 290 17.61 3.79 8.09
CA LEU A 290 18.72 3.72 9.04
C LEU A 290 20.05 3.83 8.28
N ILE A 291 20.94 4.70 8.76
CA ILE A 291 22.25 4.91 8.17
C ILE A 291 23.30 4.17 8.99
N ARG A 292 24.04 3.27 8.35
CA ARG A 292 25.10 2.47 8.94
C ARG A 292 26.47 2.99 8.57
N ARG A 293 27.43 2.81 9.49
CA ARG A 293 28.86 3.04 9.25
C ARG A 293 29.42 2.05 8.22
N TYR A 294 29.01 0.80 8.33
CA TYR A 294 29.45 -0.29 7.46
C TYR A 294 28.22 -0.96 6.82
N PRO A 295 28.12 -1.00 5.49
CA PRO A 295 27.06 -1.74 4.82
C PRO A 295 27.31 -3.25 4.93
N ASN A 296 26.25 -4.04 5.02
CA ASN A 296 26.36 -5.50 4.93
C ASN A 296 26.68 -5.94 3.50
N THR A 297 26.18 -5.21 2.50
CA THR A 297 26.46 -5.45 1.08
C THR A 297 26.83 -4.15 0.38
N VAL A 298 27.96 -4.13 -0.33
CA VAL A 298 28.36 -2.99 -1.15
C VAL A 298 27.59 -3.04 -2.48
N THR A 299 26.71 -2.08 -2.70
CA THR A 299 25.92 -1.93 -3.94
C THR A 299 26.66 -1.07 -4.97
N LEU A 300 27.38 -0.05 -4.49
CA LEU A 300 28.15 0.87 -5.31
C LEU A 300 29.54 1.05 -4.70
N SER A 301 30.56 1.06 -5.56
CA SER A 301 31.93 1.40 -5.18
C SER A 301 32.53 2.32 -6.23
N PHE A 302 33.05 3.46 -5.81
CA PHE A 302 33.72 4.40 -6.72
C PHE A 302 34.84 5.15 -6.01
N MET A 303 35.69 5.81 -6.79
CA MET A 303 36.86 6.52 -6.32
C MET A 303 36.71 8.03 -6.55
N VAL A 304 37.11 8.82 -5.56
CA VAL A 304 37.19 10.30 -5.59
C VAL A 304 38.58 10.74 -5.18
#